data_AF-A0A1Q9GJZ4-F1
#
_entry.id   AF-A0A1Q9GJZ4-F1
#
_cell.length_a   1.000
_cell.length_b   1.000
_cell.length_c   1.000
_cell.angle_alpha   90.00
_cell.angle_beta   90.00
_cell.angle_gamma   90.00
#
_symmetry.space_group_name_H-M   'P 1'
#
loop_
_entity.id
_entity.type
_entity.pdbx_description
1 polymer ?
#
loop_
_entity_poly.entity_id
_entity_poly.type
_entity_poly.pdbx_seq_one_letter_code
_entity_poly.pdbx_strand_id
1 'polypeptide(L)'
;MKTRGYIHRFVTSFVLLSAAAIALKGFFHPEQTALLLQDTGLVPAIYVDVLAFSLPFALAVCLSLAFFELTSIAPILVCLALYMLPSGIALYQGLHFDCGCYLPGSLESQVYSELEPQFIVLLLITFFTAGLHYFNSQRPVRNKAHLA
;
A
#
# COMPACT_ATOMS: atom_id res chain seq x y z
N MET A 1 -8.39 11.78 14.42
CA MET A 1 -9.53 11.23 13.68
C MET A 1 -10.71 11.05 14.63
N LYS A 2 -11.76 11.86 14.51
CA LYS A 2 -12.97 11.68 15.35
C LYS A 2 -13.71 10.41 14.94
N THR A 3 -13.39 9.30 15.59
CA THR A 3 -14.04 8.01 15.35
C THR A 3 -15.52 8.07 15.74
N ARG A 4 -16.42 7.84 14.78
CA ARG A 4 -17.88 7.88 15.00
C ARG A 4 -18.48 6.50 14.72
N GLY A 5 -18.75 5.76 15.80
CA GLY A 5 -19.38 4.45 15.77
C GLY A 5 -18.39 3.28 15.64
N TYR A 6 -18.85 2.09 16.02
CA TYR A 6 -18.05 0.87 16.01
C TYR A 6 -17.55 0.49 14.61
N ILE A 7 -18.37 0.68 13.57
CA ILE A 7 -18.03 0.34 12.18
C ILE A 7 -16.87 1.23 11.67
N HIS A 8 -16.92 2.53 11.91
CA HIS A 8 -15.86 3.45 11.47
C HIS A 8 -14.52 3.15 12.17
N ARG A 9 -14.55 2.83 13.47
CA ARG A 9 -13.37 2.37 14.22
C ARG A 9 -12.81 1.09 13.64
N PHE A 10 -13.67 0.11 13.40
CA PHE A 10 -13.27 -1.18 12.84
C PHE A 10 -12.58 -1.01 11.47
N VAL A 11 -13.19 -0.26 10.55
CA VAL A 11 -12.62 -0.01 9.22
C VAL A 11 -11.31 0.77 9.31
N THR A 12 -11.23 1.78 10.19
CA THR A 12 -9.99 2.54 10.40
C THR A 12 -8.87 1.65 10.92
N SER A 13 -9.14 0.83 11.95
CA SER A 13 -8.15 -0.11 12.48
C SER A 13 -7.74 -1.15 11.45
N PHE A 14 -8.68 -1.68 10.66
CA PHE A 14 -8.40 -2.61 9.58
C PHE A 14 -7.44 -2.01 8.54
N VAL A 15 -7.70 -0.78 8.08
CA VAL A 15 -6.83 -0.07 7.13
C VAL A 15 -5.44 0.16 7.73
N LEU A 16 -5.35 0.63 8.97
CA LEU A 16 -4.06 0.89 9.62
C LEU A 16 -3.25 -0.39 9.83
N LEU A 17 -3.88 -1.48 10.29
CA LEU A 17 -3.21 -2.77 10.46
C LEU A 17 -2.75 -3.35 9.12
N SER A 18 -3.56 -3.22 8.07
CA SER A 18 -3.21 -3.67 6.72
C SER A 18 -2.02 -2.89 6.15
N ALA A 19 -2.03 -1.56 6.29
CA ALA A 19 -0.92 -0.71 5.89
C ALA A 19 0.37 -1.01 6.70
N ALA A 20 0.24 -1.31 7.99
CA ALA A 20 1.36 -1.75 8.82
C ALA A 20 1.94 -3.08 8.32
N ALA A 21 1.10 -4.06 8.01
CA ALA A 21 1.53 -5.35 7.48
C ALA A 21 2.27 -5.20 6.13
N ILE A 22 1.76 -4.35 5.23
CA ILE A 22 2.43 -4.04 3.95
C ILE A 22 3.79 -3.39 4.18
N ALA A 23 3.87 -2.38 5.05
CA ALA A 23 5.13 -1.72 5.36
C ALA A 23 6.16 -2.70 5.96
N LEU A 24 5.74 -3.55 6.90
CA LEU A 24 6.59 -4.59 7.49
C LEU A 24 7.07 -5.57 6.43
N LYS A 25 6.17 -6.09 5.57
CA LYS A 25 6.56 -6.97 4.46
C LYS A 25 7.62 -6.29 3.57
N GLY A 26 7.43 -5.02 3.23
CA GLY A 26 8.40 -4.26 2.43
C GLY A 26 9.77 -4.08 3.09
N PHE A 27 9.84 -4.00 4.42
CA PHE A 27 11.11 -3.93 5.15
C PHE A 27 11.81 -5.28 5.29
N PHE A 28 11.06 -6.37 5.49
CA PHE A 28 11.63 -7.71 5.67
C PHE A 28 11.94 -8.41 4.35
N HIS A 29 11.22 -8.07 3.29
CA HIS A 29 11.37 -8.63 1.95
C HIS A 29 11.48 -7.55 0.87
N PRO A 30 12.46 -6.63 0.97
CA PRO A 30 12.65 -5.57 -0.02
C PRO A 30 12.95 -6.12 -1.42
N GLU A 31 13.56 -7.31 -1.51
CA GLU A 31 13.88 -7.99 -2.76
C GLU A 31 12.66 -8.25 -3.63
N GLN A 32 11.48 -8.48 -3.04
CA GLN A 32 10.23 -8.68 -3.78
C GLN A 32 9.78 -7.40 -4.49
N THR A 33 9.95 -6.25 -3.84
CA THR A 33 9.60 -4.93 -4.41
C THR A 33 10.65 -4.49 -5.43
N ALA A 34 11.94 -4.77 -5.15
CA ALA A 34 13.04 -4.49 -6.06
C ALA A 34 12.89 -5.25 -7.38
N LEU A 35 12.57 -6.55 -7.32
CA LEU A 35 12.32 -7.38 -8.50
C LEU A 35 11.21 -6.77 -9.38
N LEU A 36 10.06 -6.46 -8.79
CA LEU A 36 8.95 -5.83 -9.52
C LEU A 36 9.35 -4.47 -10.14
N LEU A 37 10.11 -3.63 -9.43
CA LEU A 37 10.57 -2.34 -9.98
C LEU A 37 11.57 -2.52 -11.13
N GLN A 38 12.42 -3.53 -11.05
CA GLN A 38 13.41 -3.85 -12.07
C GLN A 38 12.73 -4.37 -13.35
N ASP A 39 11.82 -5.32 -13.23
CA ASP A 39 11.22 -5.99 -14.40
C ASP A 39 10.14 -5.15 -15.08
N THR A 40 9.44 -4.32 -14.31
CA THR A 40 8.47 -3.38 -14.90
C THR A 40 9.14 -2.28 -15.72
N GLY A 41 10.44 -2.04 -15.52
CA GLY A 41 11.19 -0.98 -16.20
C GLY A 41 10.70 0.43 -15.82
N LEU A 42 9.93 0.56 -14.74
CA LEU A 42 9.33 1.84 -14.31
C LEU A 42 10.41 2.86 -13.91
N VAL A 43 11.54 2.36 -13.40
CA VAL A 43 12.61 3.17 -12.83
C VAL A 43 13.96 2.65 -13.31
N PRO A 44 14.95 3.52 -13.58
CA PRO A 44 16.32 3.09 -13.88
C PRO A 44 16.89 2.19 -12.77
N ALA A 45 17.65 1.16 -13.18
CA ALA A 45 18.23 0.16 -12.27
C ALA A 45 19.00 0.77 -11.08
N ILE A 46 19.62 1.94 -11.27
CA ILE A 46 20.39 2.66 -10.24
C ILE A 46 19.53 3.06 -9.03
N TYR A 47 18.22 3.24 -9.22
CA TYR A 47 17.30 3.70 -8.16
C TYR A 47 16.42 2.59 -7.59
N VAL A 48 16.51 1.36 -8.08
CA VAL A 48 15.64 0.25 -7.67
C VAL A 48 15.75 0.00 -6.17
N ASP A 49 16.96 -0.15 -5.64
CA ASP A 49 17.18 -0.44 -4.20
C ASP A 49 16.71 0.72 -3.31
N VAL A 50 16.98 1.95 -3.72
CA VAL A 50 16.57 3.16 -2.99
C VAL A 50 15.04 3.25 -2.93
N LEU A 51 14.36 2.94 -4.02
CA LEU A 51 12.90 2.94 -4.05
C LEU A 51 12.27 1.76 -3.31
N ALA A 52 12.87 0.57 -3.41
CA ALA A 52 12.43 -0.61 -2.68
C ALA A 52 12.43 -0.39 -1.17
N PHE A 53 13.38 0.40 -0.65
CA PHE A 53 13.41 0.79 0.77
C PHE A 53 12.57 2.03 1.09
N SER A 54 12.57 3.06 0.22
CA SER A 54 11.88 4.31 0.52
C SER A 54 10.36 4.20 0.47
N LEU A 55 9.79 3.32 -0.35
CA LEU A 55 8.35 3.03 -0.38
C LEU A 55 7.80 2.52 0.98
N PRO A 56 8.35 1.45 1.58
CA PRO A 56 7.89 0.97 2.90
C PRO A 56 8.15 2.00 3.98
N PHE A 57 9.25 2.74 3.89
CA PHE A 57 9.58 3.82 4.81
C PHE A 57 8.55 4.96 4.76
N ALA A 58 8.20 5.44 3.57
CA ALA A 58 7.18 6.46 3.39
C ALA A 58 5.82 6.01 3.93
N LEU A 59 5.44 4.75 3.65
CA LEU A 59 4.19 4.17 4.17
C LEU A 59 4.20 4.11 5.70
N ALA A 60 5.32 3.69 6.33
CA ALA A 60 5.46 3.63 7.78
C ALA A 60 5.41 5.00 8.46
N VAL A 61 6.02 6.02 7.85
CA VAL A 61 5.93 7.42 8.32
C VAL A 61 4.50 7.91 8.22
N CYS A 62 3.84 7.71 7.07
CA CYS A 62 2.43 8.10 6.87
C CYS A 62 1.50 7.39 7.86
N LEU A 63 1.75 6.11 8.13
CA LEU A 63 1.02 5.33 9.13
C LEU A 63 1.19 5.90 10.53
N SER A 64 2.43 6.21 10.93
CA SER A 64 2.74 6.77 12.25
C SER A 64 2.04 8.12 12.45
N LEU A 65 2.11 9.00 11.44
CA LEU A 65 1.44 10.30 11.46
C LEU A 65 -0.08 10.17 11.54
N ALA A 66 -0.68 9.23 10.80
CA ALA A 66 -2.12 8.98 10.86
C ALA A 66 -2.54 8.38 12.20
N PHE A 67 -1.73 7.50 12.80
CA PHE A 67 -1.99 6.88 14.09
C PHE A 67 -1.99 7.91 15.23
N PHE A 68 -1.06 8.86 15.22
CA PHE A 68 -1.04 10.01 16.14
C PHE A 68 -2.05 11.10 15.78
N GLU A 69 -2.91 10.87 14.79
CA GLU A 69 -3.92 11.82 14.31
C GLU A 69 -3.36 13.16 13.80
N LEU A 70 -2.07 13.20 13.45
CA LEU A 70 -1.37 14.40 12.97
C LEU A 70 -1.70 14.70 11.51
N THR A 71 -2.03 13.68 10.72
CA THR A 71 -2.38 13.80 9.30
C THR A 71 -3.68 13.09 8.98
N SER A 72 -4.26 13.40 7.80
CA SER A 72 -5.38 12.62 7.26
C SER A 72 -4.90 11.25 6.74
N ILE A 73 -5.84 10.42 6.30
CA ILE A 73 -5.54 9.13 5.63
C ILE A 73 -5.01 9.32 4.20
N ALA A 74 -5.15 10.51 3.61
CA ALA A 74 -4.78 10.74 2.21
C ALA A 74 -3.33 10.31 1.85
N PRO A 75 -2.30 10.57 2.68
CA PRO A 75 -0.94 10.12 2.39
C PRO A 75 -0.80 8.60 2.35
N ILE A 76 -1.52 7.87 3.20
CA ILE A 76 -1.56 6.39 3.18
C ILE A 76 -2.15 5.92 1.86
N LEU A 77 -3.26 6.53 1.41
CA LEU A 77 -3.88 6.18 0.15
C LEU A 77 -2.92 6.36 -1.04
N VAL A 78 -2.18 7.47 -1.06
CA VAL A 78 -1.17 7.74 -2.10
C VAL A 78 -0.06 6.69 -2.06
N CYS A 79 0.46 6.35 -0.87
CA CYS A 79 1.49 5.32 -0.73
C CYS A 79 0.99 3.94 -1.20
N LEU A 80 -0.24 3.56 -0.85
CA LEU A 80 -0.83 2.29 -1.30
C LEU A 80 -1.00 2.25 -2.83
N ALA A 81 -1.42 3.36 -3.45
CA ALA A 81 -1.51 3.46 -4.90
C ALA A 81 -0.14 3.31 -5.58
N LEU A 82 0.92 3.92 -5.02
CA LEU A 82 2.28 3.75 -5.51
C LEU A 82 2.78 2.31 -5.35
N TYR A 83 2.44 1.64 -4.25
CA TYR A 83 2.74 0.22 -4.03
C TYR A 83 2.04 -0.71 -5.03
N MET A 84 0.83 -0.34 -5.45
CA MET A 84 0.05 -1.11 -6.41
C MET A 84 0.57 -0.97 -7.85
N LEU A 85 1.26 0.13 -8.15
CA LEU A 85 1.61 0.47 -9.53
C LEU A 85 2.59 -0.55 -10.18
N PRO A 86 3.71 -0.97 -9.53
CA PRO A 86 4.58 -2.00 -10.09
C PRO A 86 3.87 -3.34 -10.29
N SER A 87 3.08 -3.79 -9.31
CA SER A 87 2.36 -5.07 -9.42
C SER A 87 1.30 -5.05 -10.52
N GLY A 88 0.60 -3.93 -10.70
CA GLY A 88 -0.35 -3.75 -11.79
C GLY A 88 0.30 -3.77 -13.18
N ILE A 89 1.47 -3.15 -13.33
CA ILE A 89 2.23 -3.19 -14.60
C ILE A 89 2.74 -4.60 -14.87
N ALA A 90 3.27 -5.29 -13.86
CA ALA A 90 3.75 -6.66 -14.00
C ALA A 90 2.62 -7.63 -14.40
N LEU A 91 1.40 -7.43 -13.87
CA LEU A 91 0.21 -8.18 -14.31
C LEU A 91 -0.15 -7.87 -15.77
N TYR A 92 -0.13 -6.59 -16.16
CA TYR A 92 -0.39 -6.18 -17.53
C TYR A 92 0.60 -6.77 -18.54
N GLN A 93 1.86 -6.89 -18.15
CA GLN A 93 2.92 -7.53 -18.93
C GLN A 93 2.84 -9.06 -18.94
N GLY A 94 1.97 -9.67 -18.11
CA GLY A 94 1.77 -11.11 -18.06
C GLY A 94 2.79 -11.89 -17.23
N LEU A 95 3.57 -11.25 -16.35
CA LEU A 95 4.65 -11.91 -15.60
C LEU A 95 4.14 -13.01 -14.64
N HIS A 96 2.88 -12.94 -14.23
CA HIS A 96 2.23 -13.96 -13.40
C HIS A 96 2.03 -15.32 -14.10
N PHE A 97 2.12 -15.38 -15.43
CA PHE A 97 2.00 -16.65 -16.16
C PHE A 97 3.33 -17.40 -16.16
N ASP A 98 3.42 -18.47 -15.36
CA ASP A 98 4.56 -19.37 -15.39
C ASP A 98 4.50 -20.27 -16.63
N CYS A 99 5.30 -19.91 -17.65
CA CYS A 99 5.47 -20.71 -18.87
C CYS A 99 6.51 -21.84 -18.69
N GLY A 100 6.86 -22.19 -17.44
CA GLY A 100 7.98 -23.08 -17.11
C GLY A 100 9.34 -22.38 -17.15
N CYS A 101 9.35 -21.04 -17.14
CA CYS A 101 10.57 -20.23 -17.19
C CYS A 101 11.16 -20.00 -15.79
N TYR A 102 10.33 -20.03 -14.74
CA TYR A 102 10.81 -19.76 -13.38
C TYR A 102 11.39 -21.02 -12.74
N LEU A 103 12.58 -20.88 -12.15
CA LEU A 103 13.21 -21.99 -11.45
C LEU A 103 12.43 -22.27 -10.14
N PRO A 104 12.06 -23.53 -9.82
CA PRO A 104 11.36 -23.83 -8.58
C PRO A 104 12.20 -23.41 -7.36
N GLY A 105 11.60 -22.60 -6.47
CA GLY A 105 12.28 -22.06 -5.29
C GLY A 105 13.06 -20.76 -5.52
N SER A 106 13.06 -20.23 -6.75
CA SER A 106 13.58 -18.88 -7.04
C SER A 106 12.67 -17.79 -6.48
N LEU A 107 13.23 -16.60 -6.27
CA LEU A 107 12.46 -15.42 -5.86
C LEU A 107 11.36 -15.08 -6.89
N GLU A 108 11.66 -15.17 -8.17
CA GLU A 108 10.70 -14.96 -9.28
C GLU A 108 9.50 -15.89 -9.14
N SER A 109 9.73 -17.19 -8.93
CA SER A 109 8.64 -18.16 -8.77
C SER A 109 7.73 -17.82 -7.59
N GLN A 110 8.28 -17.30 -6.48
CA GLN A 110 7.50 -16.90 -5.31
C GLN A 110 6.73 -15.60 -5.54
N VAL A 111 7.36 -14.60 -6.15
CA VAL A 111 6.75 -13.28 -6.37
C VAL A 111 5.66 -13.34 -7.43
N TYR A 112 5.90 -14.02 -8.55
CA TYR A 112 4.98 -14.01 -9.68
C TYR A 112 3.80 -14.97 -9.51
N SER A 113 3.99 -16.11 -8.84
CA SER A 113 2.88 -17.03 -8.54
C SER A 113 1.85 -16.40 -7.59
N GLU A 114 2.30 -15.52 -6.70
CA GLU A 114 1.44 -14.80 -5.77
C GLU A 114 1.03 -13.40 -6.27
N LEU A 115 1.46 -12.98 -7.47
CA LEU A 115 1.29 -11.61 -7.93
C LEU A 115 -0.18 -11.19 -8.06
N GLU A 116 -0.99 -12.02 -8.72
CA GLU A 116 -2.42 -11.77 -8.91
C GLU A 116 -3.20 -11.71 -7.58
N PRO A 117 -3.11 -12.69 -6.67
CA PRO A 117 -3.81 -12.61 -5.40
C PRO A 117 -3.30 -11.45 -4.52
N GLN A 118 -2.00 -11.17 -4.51
CA GLN A 118 -1.46 -10.03 -3.77
C GLN A 118 -1.98 -8.69 -4.31
N PHE A 119 -2.08 -8.54 -5.63
CA PHE A 119 -2.64 -7.34 -6.25
C PHE A 119 -4.11 -7.14 -5.89
N ILE A 120 -4.93 -8.20 -5.93
CA ILE A 120 -6.35 -8.13 -5.56
C ILE A 120 -6.51 -7.69 -4.09
N VAL A 121 -5.71 -8.25 -3.18
CA VAL A 121 -5.73 -7.87 -1.76
C VAL A 121 -5.34 -6.40 -1.58
N LEU A 122 -4.28 -5.95 -2.25
CA LEU A 122 -3.82 -4.56 -2.19
C LEU A 122 -4.86 -3.59 -2.78
N LEU A 123 -5.54 -3.99 -3.86
CA LEU A 123 -6.64 -3.24 -4.47
C LEU A 123 -7.82 -3.10 -3.51
N LEU A 124 -8.22 -4.17 -2.82
CA LEU A 124 -9.27 -4.11 -1.80
C LEU A 124 -8.89 -3.16 -0.65
N ILE A 125 -7.68 -3.27 -0.11
CA ILE A 125 -7.20 -2.39 0.97
C ILE A 125 -7.21 -0.93 0.50
N THR A 126 -6.75 -0.66 -0.72
CA THR A 126 -6.75 0.68 -1.31
C THR A 126 -8.17 1.20 -1.49
N PHE A 127 -9.11 0.37 -1.95
CA PHE A 127 -10.52 0.71 -2.09
C PHE A 127 -11.17 1.07 -0.74
N PHE A 128 -10.96 0.28 0.31
CA PHE A 128 -11.45 0.59 1.66
C PHE A 128 -10.83 1.89 2.20
N THR A 129 -9.55 2.10 1.96
CA THR A 129 -8.83 3.33 2.35
C THR A 129 -9.40 4.55 1.64
N ALA A 130 -9.68 4.46 0.34
CA ALA A 130 -10.28 5.51 -0.46
C ALA A 130 -11.72 5.83 0.00
N GLY A 131 -12.52 4.79 0.26
CA GLY A 131 -13.86 4.95 0.83
C GLY A 131 -13.82 5.66 2.18
N LEU A 132 -12.92 5.26 3.07
CA LEU A 132 -12.73 5.90 4.38
C LEU A 132 -12.29 7.37 4.23
N HIS A 133 -11.38 7.67 3.31
CA HIS A 133 -10.97 9.04 2.99
C HIS A 133 -12.16 9.88 2.50
N TYR A 134 -12.95 9.35 1.56
CA TYR A 134 -14.14 10.02 1.02
C TYR A 134 -15.17 10.31 2.12
N PHE A 135 -15.51 9.32 2.96
CA PHE A 135 -16.44 9.50 4.07
C PHE A 135 -15.94 10.53 5.10
N ASN A 136 -14.63 10.60 5.33
CA ASN A 136 -14.04 11.60 6.22
C ASN A 136 -14.05 13.00 5.58
N SER A 137 -13.86 13.11 4.27
CA SER A 137 -13.83 14.39 3.54
C SER A 137 -15.21 15.01 3.35
N GLN A 138 -16.27 14.21 3.19
CA GLN A 138 -17.64 14.71 3.02
C GLN A 138 -18.28 15.26 4.28
N ARG A 139 -17.64 15.06 5.44
CA ARG A 139 -18.16 15.55 6.72
C ARG A 139 -17.32 16.75 7.12
N PRO A 140 -17.75 17.98 6.80
CA PRO A 140 -17.05 19.17 7.26
C PRO A 140 -16.89 19.06 8.77
N VAL A 141 -15.68 19.33 9.26
CA VAL A 141 -15.45 19.56 10.68
C VAL A 141 -16.51 20.55 11.10
N ARG A 142 -17.50 20.10 11.88
CA ARG A 142 -18.41 21.00 12.57
C ARG A 142 -17.49 21.76 13.50
N ASN A 143 -16.94 22.87 13.02
CA ASN A 143 -16.38 23.92 13.84
C ASN A 143 -17.55 24.27 14.74
N LYS A 144 -17.55 23.66 15.93
CA LYS A 144 -18.16 24.30 17.08
C LYS A 144 -17.29 25.53 17.28
N ALA A 145 -17.62 26.60 16.55
CA ALA A 145 -17.48 27.94 17.06
C ALA A 145 -18.39 27.98 18.29
N HIS A 146 -17.86 27.48 19.40
CA HIS A 146 -18.41 27.68 20.71
C HIS A 146 -17.33 28.37 21.51
N LEU A 147 -17.73 29.54 22.01
CA LEU A 147 -17.09 30.38 23.03
C LEU A 147 -16.06 31.35 22.44
N ALA A 148 -16.17 32.65 22.64
CA ALA A 148 -17.05 33.43 23.53
C ALA A 148 -17.22 34.85 22.99
#